data_AF-A0A536SCU2-F1
#
_entry.id   AF-A0A536SCU2-F1
#
_cell.length_a   1.000
_cell.length_b   1.000
_cell.length_c   1.000
_cell.angle_alpha   90.00
_cell.angle_beta   90.00
_cell.angle_gamma   90.00
#
_symmetry.space_group_name_H-M   'P 1'
#
loop_
_entity.id
_entity.type
_entity.pdbx_description
1 polymer ?
#
loop_
_entity_poly.entity_id
_entity_poly.type
_entity_poly.pdbx_seq_one_letter_code
_entity_poly.pdbx_strand_id
1 'polypeptide(L)' 'ALLESVAAVLAQFSREGFAPFQEEWLRRHAWQGRRVALSQADRRVAEGRIVGVAEDGALMLSSAKGIERFHSGELSLKAL' A
#
# COMPACT_ATOMS: atom_id res chain seq x y z
N ALA A 1 -12.57 16.90 17.33
CA ALA A 1 -12.15 15.48 17.40
C ALA A 1 -11.54 14.98 16.09
N LEU A 2 -12.32 14.52 15.08
CA LEU A 2 -11.74 13.90 13.87
C LEU A 2 -10.87 14.85 13.03
N LEU A 3 -11.31 16.10 12.81
CA LEU A 3 -10.52 17.08 12.06
C LEU A 3 -9.18 17.40 12.74
N GLU A 4 -9.16 17.47 14.07
CA GLU A 4 -7.94 17.70 14.85
C GLU A 4 -6.97 16.52 14.74
N SER A 5 -7.47 15.27 14.81
CA SER A 5 -6.62 14.09 14.64
C SER A 5 -6.04 14.00 13.22
N VAL A 6 -6.84 14.32 12.19
CA VAL A 6 -6.35 14.34 10.80
C VAL A 6 -5.30 15.44 10.63
N ALA A 7 -5.54 16.64 11.16
CA ALA A 7 -4.58 17.75 11.08
C ALA A 7 -3.24 17.40 11.75
N ALA A 8 -3.26 16.76 12.92
CA ALA A 8 -2.06 16.31 13.62
C ALA A 8 -1.27 15.27 12.81
N VAL A 9 -1.96 14.26 12.25
CA VAL A 9 -1.32 13.23 11.40
C VAL A 9 -0.71 13.84 10.15
N LEU A 10 -1.43 14.74 9.46
CA LEU A 10 -0.90 15.43 8.27
C LEU A 10 0.34 16.27 8.59
N ALA A 11 0.37 16.95 9.75
CA ALA A 11 1.51 17.74 10.18
C ALA A 11 2.75 16.87 10.46
N GLN A 12 2.56 15.66 11.03
CA GLN A 12 3.65 14.71 11.19
C GLN A 12 4.11 14.14 9.86
N PHE A 13 3.17 13.73 9.00
CA PHE A 13 3.46 13.22 7.67
C PHE A 13 4.25 14.20 6.81
N SER A 14 3.95 15.51 6.88
CA SER A 14 4.68 16.52 6.11
C SER A 14 6.16 16.67 6.53
N ARG A 15 6.52 16.25 7.75
CA ARG A 15 7.91 16.33 8.25
C ARG A 15 8.65 15.00 8.12
N GLU A 16 7.96 13.90 8.37
CA GLU A 16 8.58 12.59 8.59
C GLU A 16 8.22 11.57 7.48
N GLY A 17 7.30 11.93 6.58
CA GLY A 17 6.79 11.02 5.55
C GLY A 17 5.94 9.90 6.14
N PHE A 18 5.90 8.75 5.44
CA PHE A 18 5.04 7.62 5.80
C PHE A 18 5.63 6.72 6.90
N ALA A 19 6.96 6.67 7.05
CA ALA A 19 7.64 5.68 7.88
C ALA A 19 7.10 5.55 9.33
N PRO A 20 6.79 6.63 10.07
CA PRO A 20 6.23 6.51 11.43
C PRO A 20 4.86 5.81 11.49
N PHE A 21 4.13 5.80 10.39
CA PHE A 21 2.78 5.23 10.28
C PHE A 21 2.78 3.80 9.73
N GLN A 22 3.92 3.30 9.23
CA GLN A 22 4.01 2.03 8.52
C GLN A 22 3.51 0.86 9.37
N GLU A 23 3.95 0.78 10.63
CA GLU A 23 3.59 -0.32 11.51
C GLU A 23 2.08 -0.30 11.83
N GLU A 24 1.53 0.87 12.16
CA GLU A 24 0.09 0.99 12.40
C GLU A 24 -0.73 0.61 11.16
N TRP A 25 -0.31 1.08 9.99
CA TRP A 25 -0.97 0.78 8.74
C TRP A 25 -0.94 -0.73 8.44
N LEU A 26 0.21 -1.39 8.63
CA LEU A 26 0.36 -2.83 8.42
C LEU A 26 -0.58 -3.66 9.31
N ARG A 27 -0.78 -3.24 10.57
CA ARG A 27 -1.76 -3.90 11.47
C ARG A 27 -3.20 -3.83 10.96
N ARG A 28 -3.52 -2.86 10.10
CA ARG A 28 -4.86 -2.63 9.52
C ARG A 28 -4.92 -2.96 8.03
N HIS A 29 -3.88 -3.59 7.47
CA HIS A 29 -3.77 -3.79 6.04
C HIS A 29 -4.75 -4.84 5.51
N ALA A 30 -5.89 -4.38 4.96
CA ALA A 30 -6.97 -5.22 4.48
C ALA A 30 -6.60 -6.20 3.35
N TRP A 31 -5.46 -6.00 2.69
CA TRP A 31 -5.04 -6.78 1.52
C TRP A 31 -3.79 -7.63 1.79
N GLN A 32 -3.25 -7.60 3.01
CA GLN A 32 -2.04 -8.33 3.36
C GLN A 32 -2.18 -9.81 3.03
N GLY A 33 -1.17 -10.36 2.35
CA GLY A 33 -1.12 -11.78 2.00
C GLY A 33 -2.12 -12.21 0.93
N ARG A 34 -2.93 -11.32 0.35
CA ARG A 34 -3.92 -11.69 -0.68
C ARG A 34 -3.29 -11.68 -2.08
N ARG A 35 -3.77 -12.55 -2.96
CA ARG A 35 -3.42 -12.53 -4.39
C ARG A 35 -4.28 -11.49 -5.10
N VAL A 36 -3.63 -10.57 -5.79
CA VAL A 36 -4.26 -9.41 -6.43
C VAL A 36 -3.70 -9.18 -7.82
N ALA A 37 -4.45 -8.46 -8.64
CA ALA A 37 -3.92 -7.76 -9.80
C ALA A 37 -3.93 -6.25 -9.56
N LEU A 38 -2.84 -5.60 -9.95
CA LEU A 38 -2.67 -4.16 -9.91
C LEU A 38 -2.82 -3.58 -11.32
N SER A 39 -3.68 -2.57 -11.45
CA SER A 39 -3.93 -1.85 -12.70
C SER A 39 -3.56 -0.38 -12.57
N GLN A 40 -3.06 0.21 -13.66
CA GLN A 40 -2.84 1.66 -13.79
C GLN A 40 -3.41 2.10 -15.14
N ALA A 41 -4.24 3.15 -15.14
CA ALA A 41 -4.95 3.62 -16.34
C ALA A 41 -5.63 2.44 -17.08
N ASP A 42 -6.43 1.66 -16.33
CA ASP A 42 -7.16 0.46 -16.79
C ASP A 42 -6.31 -0.68 -17.37
N ARG A 43 -4.98 -0.55 -17.35
CA ARG A 43 -4.06 -1.59 -17.81
C ARG A 43 -3.50 -2.35 -16.62
N ARG A 44 -3.62 -3.68 -16.63
CA ARG A 44 -2.94 -4.53 -15.65
C ARG A 44 -1.43 -4.41 -15.83
N VAL A 45 -0.74 -4.00 -14.77
CA VAL A 45 0.72 -3.81 -14.77
C VAL A 45 1.43 -4.85 -13.91
N ALA A 46 0.74 -5.45 -12.93
CA ALA A 46 1.29 -6.51 -12.10
C ALA A 46 0.22 -7.47 -11.58
N GLU A 47 0.63 -8.68 -11.23
CA GLU A 47 -0.18 -9.68 -10.55
C GLU A 47 0.71 -10.47 -9.58
N GLY A 48 0.23 -10.71 -8.37
CA GLY A 48 1.03 -11.35 -7.35
C GLY A 48 0.37 -11.35 -5.98
N ARG A 49 1.15 -11.68 -4.96
CA ARG A 49 0.71 -11.63 -3.56
C ARG A 49 1.20 -10.35 -2.90
N ILE A 50 0.31 -9.65 -2.20
CA ILE A 50 0.71 -8.51 -1.37
C ILE A 50 1.57 -9.01 -0.21
N VAL A 51 2.75 -8.41 -0.07
CA VAL A 51 3.69 -8.73 1.01
C VAL A 51 3.84 -7.60 2.03
N GLY A 52 3.38 -6.39 1.71
CA GLY A 52 3.29 -5.28 2.65
C GLY A 52 3.29 -3.93 1.97
N VAL A 53 3.69 -2.91 2.73
CA VAL A 53 4.05 -1.58 2.24
C VAL A 53 5.44 -1.25 2.76
N ALA A 54 6.20 -0.52 1.96
CA ALA A 54 7.50 -0.04 2.38
C ALA A 54 7.41 1.29 3.15
N GLU A 55 8.54 1.71 3.70
CA GLU A 55 8.66 2.93 4.52
C GLU A 55 8.31 4.22 3.76
N ASP A 56 8.45 4.22 2.44
CA ASP A 56 8.03 5.33 1.55
C ASP A 56 6.54 5.27 1.16
N GLY A 57 5.80 4.28 1.65
CA GLY A 57 4.39 4.06 1.33
C GLY A 57 4.14 3.25 0.05
N ALA A 58 5.17 2.77 -0.64
CA ALA A 58 4.98 1.93 -1.81
C ALA A 58 4.39 0.56 -1.42
N LEU A 59 3.34 0.14 -2.12
CA LEU A 59 2.81 -1.22 -2.02
C LEU A 59 3.84 -2.22 -2.53
N MET A 60 4.13 -3.24 -1.74
CA MET A 60 5.03 -4.33 -2.09
C MET A 60 4.25 -5.56 -2.53
N LEU A 61 4.50 -6.00 -3.76
CA LEU A 61 3.83 -7.14 -4.38
C LEU A 61 4.87 -8.16 -4.84
N SER A 62 4.74 -9.40 -4.38
CA SER A 62 5.54 -10.53 -4.83
C SER A 62 4.90 -11.13 -6.09
N SER A 63 5.51 -10.87 -7.24
CA SER A 63 5.12 -11.39 -8.55
C SER A 63 6.12 -12.44 -9.05
N ALA A 64 5.91 -12.94 -10.27
CA ALA A 64 6.87 -13.80 -10.96
C ALA A 64 8.23 -13.12 -11.23
N LYS A 65 8.29 -11.78 -11.19
CA LYS A 65 9.52 -11.00 -11.39
C LYS A 65 10.27 -10.70 -10.08
N GLY A 66 9.74 -11.15 -8.94
CA GLY A 66 10.25 -10.83 -7.61
C GLY A 66 9.35 -9.84 -6.86
N ILE A 67 9.93 -9.11 -5.91
CA ILE A 67 9.20 -8.09 -5.15
C ILE A 67 9.23 -6.77 -5.92
N GLU A 68 8.07 -6.32 -6.37
CA GLU A 68 7.86 -5.06 -7.08
C GLU A 68 7.21 -4.02 -6.14
N ARG A 69 7.48 -2.74 -6.38
CA ARG A 69 6.99 -1.61 -5.57
C ARG A 69 6.14 -0.66 -6.40
N PHE A 70 4.97 -0.28 -5.90
CA PHE A 70 4.02 0.59 -6.60
C PHE A 70 3.49 1.70 -5.69
N HIS A 71 3.53 2.95 -6.17
CA HIS A 71 2.99 4.12 -5.44
C HIS A 71 1.55 4.46 -5.84
N SER A 72 1.05 3.87 -6.93
CA SER A 72 -0.28 4.15 -7.46
C SER A 72 -0.80 2.95 -8.23
N GLY A 73 -2.12 2.88 -8.33
CA GLY A 73 -2.83 1.84 -9.06
C GLY A 73 -4.03 1.33 -8.27
N GLU A 74 -4.88 0.60 -8.97
CA GLU A 74 -6.07 -0.02 -8.40
C GLU A 74 -5.82 -1.50 -8.16
N LEU A 75 -6.25 -1.98 -6.99
CA LEU A 75 -6.18 -3.38 -6.62
C LEU A 75 -7.49 -4.09 -6.91
N SER A 76 -7.40 -5.23 -7.59
CA SER A 76 -8.51 -6.15 -7.79
C SER A 76 -8.18 -7.51 -7.17
N LEU A 77 -9.17 -8.13 -6.53
CA LEU A 77 -9.03 -9.49 -6.06
C LEU A 77 -9.02 -10.46 -7.21
N LYS A 78 -8.14 -11.44 -7.12
CA LYS A 78 -8.23 -12.64 -7.93
C LYS A 78 -8.98 -13.69 -7.13
N ALA A 79 -10.10 -14.16 -7.68
CA ALA A 79 -10.68 -15.42 -7.25
C ALA A 79 -9.63 -16.52 -7.45
N LEU A 80 -9.54 -17.44 -6.49
CA LEU A 80 -8.67 -18.60 -6.54
C LEU A 80 -9.10 -19.55 -7.67
#